data_AF-A0A1J5Q275-F1
#
_entry.id   AF-A0A1J5Q275-F1
#
_cell.length_a   1.000
_cell.length_b   1.000
_cell.length_c   1.000
_cell.angle_alpha   90.00
_cell.angle_beta   90.00
_cell.angle_gamma   90.00
#
_symmetry.space_group_name_H-M   'P 1'
#
loop_
_entity.id
_entity.type
_entity.pdbx_description
1 polymer ?
#
loop_
_entity_poly.entity_id
_entity_poly.type
_entity_poly.pdbx_seq_one_letter_code
_entity_poly.pdbx_strand_id
1 'polypeptide(L)' 'MTRPLSTVVGALLLALLAGCSQKPQTLTQTGAPASQAPWKGANPAFTEKDWKVGDQASWQRAIDRRAQHQNEYVRMR' A
#
# COMPACT_ATOMS: atom_id res chain seq x y z
N MET A 1 33.06 28.43 14.81
CA MET A 1 32.95 27.00 14.42
C MET A 1 31.52 26.53 14.17
N THR A 2 30.49 27.37 14.35
CA THR A 2 29.06 26.99 14.19
C THR A 2 28.53 27.08 12.75
N ARG A 3 29.07 28.00 11.95
CA ARG A 3 28.69 28.20 10.53
C ARG A 3 28.80 26.94 9.63
N PRO A 4 29.88 26.15 9.66
CA PRO A 4 29.98 24.94 8.84
C PRO A 4 29.08 23.79 9.35
N LEU A 5 28.74 23.78 10.64
CA LEU A 5 27.86 22.78 11.22
C LEU A 5 26.40 23.01 10.79
N SER A 6 25.95 24.27 10.74
CA SER A 6 24.61 24.62 10.30
C SER A 6 24.33 24.29 8.83
N THR A 7 25.32 24.44 7.94
CA THR A 7 25.17 24.08 6.52
C THR A 7 25.07 22.57 6.31
N VAL A 8 25.84 21.78 7.05
CA VAL A 8 25.78 20.30 6.97
C VAL A 8 24.43 19.78 7.46
N VAL A 9 23.91 20.32 8.57
CA VAL A 9 22.59 19.94 9.10
C VAL A 9 21.47 20.32 8.12
N GLY A 10 21.53 21.50 7.51
CA GLY A 10 20.55 21.94 6.52
C GLY A 10 20.51 21.03 5.29
N ALA A 11 21.67 20.61 4.77
CA ALA A 11 21.75 19.69 3.63
C ALA A 11 21.17 18.30 3.95
N LEU A 12 21.42 17.79 5.16
CA LEU A 12 20.87 16.51 5.64
C LEU A 12 19.34 16.52 5.74
N LEU A 13 18.76 17.61 6.24
CA LEU A 13 17.30 17.76 6.32
C LEU A 13 16.65 17.78 4.94
N LEU A 14 17.25 18.49 3.97
CA LEU A 14 16.75 18.51 2.59
C LEU A 14 16.82 17.13 1.92
N ALA A 15 17.88 16.36 2.19
CA ALA A 15 18.03 15.00 1.66
C ALA A 15 16.95 14.03 2.21
N LEU A 16 16.55 14.18 3.48
CA LEU A 16 15.48 13.38 4.08
C LEU A 16 14.11 13.68 3.48
N LEU A 17 13.82 14.95 3.14
CA LEU A 17 12.56 15.33 2.48
C LEU A 17 12.45 14.77 1.05
N ALA A 18 13.57 14.53 0.37
CA ALA A 18 13.56 13.90 -0.95
C ALA A 18 12.99 12.48 -0.93
N GLY A 19 13.05 11.77 0.21
CA GLY A 19 12.42 10.45 0.37
C GLY A 19 10.89 10.46 0.25
N CYS A 20 10.24 11.60 0.50
CA CYS A 20 8.80 11.75 0.33
C CYS A 20 8.39 12.10 -1.11
N SER A 21 9.34 12.29 -2.03
CA SER A 21 9.09 12.76 -3.40
C SER A 21 9.04 11.64 -4.45
N GLN A 22 8.58 10.45 -4.05
CA GLN A 22 8.43 9.31 -4.96
C GLN A 22 7.44 9.66 -6.09
N LYS A 23 7.79 9.30 -7.33
CA LYS A 23 6.88 9.43 -8.48
C LYS A 23 5.57 8.68 -8.19
N PRO A 24 4.41 9.22 -8.65
CA PRO A 24 3.14 8.51 -8.54
C PRO A 24 3.27 7.08 -9.03
N GLN A 25 2.88 6.10 -8.21
CA GLN A 25 2.83 4.68 -8.59
C GLN A 25 1.59 4.40 -9.45
N THR A 26 1.42 5.20 -10.51
CA THR A 26 0.36 5.01 -11.48
C THR A 26 0.83 4.04 -12.55
N LEU A 27 -0.04 3.13 -12.97
CA LEU A 27 0.23 2.24 -14.09
C LEU A 27 0.20 3.07 -15.39
N THR A 28 1.33 3.69 -15.75
CA THR A 28 1.45 4.57 -16.94
C THR A 28 1.71 3.80 -18.24
N GLN A 29 1.87 2.48 -18.16
CA GLN A 29 2.20 1.65 -19.32
C GLN A 29 0.93 1.26 -20.08
N THR A 30 0.73 1.86 -21.26
CA THR A 30 -0.30 1.44 -22.21
C THR A 30 -0.06 -0.01 -22.63
N GLY A 31 -1.09 -0.87 -22.51
CA GLY A 31 -1.01 -2.29 -22.84
C GLY A 31 -0.55 -3.18 -21.67
N ALA A 32 -0.43 -2.65 -20.45
CA ALA A 32 -0.25 -3.49 -19.27
C ALA A 32 -1.39 -4.53 -19.18
N PRO A 33 -1.09 -5.81 -18.93
CA PRO A 33 -2.13 -6.83 -18.82
C PRO A 33 -3.07 -6.50 -17.66
N ALA A 34 -4.35 -6.82 -17.84
CA ALA A 34 -5.33 -6.68 -16.78
C ALA A 34 -4.83 -7.43 -15.53
N SER A 35 -4.89 -6.77 -14.38
CA SER A 35 -4.55 -7.41 -13.12
C SER A 35 -5.45 -8.62 -12.89
N GLN A 36 -4.87 -9.71 -12.41
CA GLN A 36 -5.68 -10.86 -12.00
C GLN A 36 -6.60 -10.44 -10.86
N ALA A 37 -7.77 -11.07 -10.80
CA ALA A 37 -8.71 -10.82 -9.72
C ALA A 37 -8.04 -11.09 -8.36
N PRO A 38 -8.27 -10.24 -7.34
CA PRO A 38 -7.51 -10.28 -6.09
C PRO A 38 -7.71 -11.58 -5.30
N TRP A 39 -8.84 -12.26 -5.46
CA TRP A 39 -9.09 -13.57 -4.84
C TRP A 39 -8.33 -14.74 -5.47
N LYS A 40 -7.65 -14.54 -6.62
CA LYS A 40 -6.96 -15.62 -7.38
C LYS A 40 -5.48 -15.78 -7.03
N GLY A 41 -4.80 -14.71 -6.60
CA GLY A 41 -3.33 -14.62 -6.59
C GLY A 41 -2.63 -14.83 -5.26
N ALA A 42 -3.26 -15.51 -4.29
CA ALA A 42 -2.68 -15.66 -2.96
C ALA A 42 -1.76 -16.87 -2.83
N ASN A 43 -0.65 -16.71 -2.12
CA ASN A 43 0.11 -17.85 -1.60
C ASN A 43 -0.59 -18.33 -0.31
N PRO A 44 -1.05 -19.60 -0.23
CA PRO A 44 -1.74 -20.15 0.94
C PRO A 44 -0.99 -19.96 2.27
N ALA A 45 0.34 -19.86 2.25
CA ALA A 45 1.14 -19.61 3.46
C ALA A 45 0.89 -18.23 4.09
N PHE A 46 0.35 -17.28 3.33
CA PHE A 46 0.12 -15.90 3.74
C PHE A 46 -1.37 -15.51 3.68
N THR A 47 -2.28 -16.47 3.53
CA THR A 47 -3.72 -16.22 3.58
C THR A 47 -4.24 -16.27 5.01
N GLU A 48 -5.25 -15.46 5.29
CA GLU A 48 -6.00 -15.54 6.55
C GLU A 48 -6.76 -16.87 6.63
N LYS A 49 -6.91 -17.44 7.83
CA LYS A 49 -7.44 -18.81 8.04
C LYS A 49 -8.83 -19.04 7.42
N ASP A 50 -9.68 -18.02 7.35
CA ASP A 50 -11.06 -18.12 6.90
C ASP A 50 -11.22 -17.74 5.41
N TRP A 51 -10.13 -17.41 4.72
CA TRP A 51 -10.10 -17.15 3.28
C TRP A 51 -9.49 -18.33 2.52
N LYS A 52 -10.18 -18.79 1.47
CA LYS A 52 -9.69 -19.83 0.55
C LYS A 52 -9.24 -19.23 -0.78
N VAL A 53 -8.07 -19.63 -1.26
CA VAL A 53 -7.54 -19.19 -2.57
C VAL A 53 -8.52 -19.55 -3.68
N GLY A 54 -8.86 -18.57 -4.51
CA GLY A 54 -9.81 -18.72 -5.62
C GLY A 54 -11.28 -18.51 -5.24
N ASP A 55 -11.62 -18.47 -3.95
CA ASP A 55 -12.99 -18.21 -3.49
C ASP A 55 -13.20 -16.71 -3.24
N GLN A 56 -13.94 -16.09 -4.16
CA GLN A 56 -14.29 -14.67 -4.10
C GLN A 56 -15.14 -14.33 -2.88
N ALA A 57 -16.06 -15.22 -2.47
CA ALA A 57 -16.98 -14.92 -1.38
C ALA A 57 -16.26 -14.94 -0.04
N SER A 58 -15.36 -15.90 0.21
CA SER A 58 -14.53 -15.88 1.42
C SER A 58 -13.54 -14.73 1.44
N TRP A 59 -12.97 -14.36 0.28
CA TRP A 59 -12.13 -13.17 0.15
C TRP A 59 -12.89 -11.90 0.54
N GLN A 60 -14.08 -11.68 -0.03
CA GLN A 60 -14.88 -10.49 0.25
C GLN A 60 -15.23 -10.39 1.73
N ARG A 61 -15.66 -11.50 2.36
CA ARG A 61 -15.94 -11.54 3.79
C ARG A 61 -14.72 -11.17 4.64
N ALA A 62 -13.51 -11.61 4.24
CA ALA A 62 -12.29 -11.25 4.96
C ALA A 62 -11.96 -9.75 4.83
N ILE A 63 -12.12 -9.18 3.63
CA ILE A 63 -11.95 -7.74 3.39
C ILE A 63 -12.97 -6.92 4.18
N ASP A 64 -14.24 -7.32 4.17
CA ASP A 64 -15.32 -6.61 4.90
C ASP A 64 -15.05 -6.60 6.40
N ARG A 65 -14.66 -7.75 6.98
CA ARG A 65 -14.28 -7.83 8.40
C ARG A 65 -13.10 -6.92 8.72
N ARG A 66 -12.08 -6.88 7.86
CA ARG A 66 -10.91 -6.00 8.06
C ARG A 66 -11.29 -4.53 7.99
N ALA A 67 -12.18 -4.18 7.05
CA ALA A 67 -12.64 -2.83 6.84
C ALA A 67 -13.45 -2.32 8.04
N GLN A 68 -14.26 -3.17 8.69
CA GLN A 68 -15.03 -2.79 9.90
C GLN A 68 -14.20 -2.14 11.02
N HIS A 69 -12.90 -2.40 11.07
CA HIS A 69 -11.98 -1.81 12.03
C HIS A 69 -11.25 -0.55 11.52
N GLN A 70 -11.68 0.01 10.39
CA GLN A 70 -11.11 1.21 9.78
C GLN A 70 -12.12 2.37 9.83
N ASN A 71 -11.62 3.59 10.02
CA ASN A 71 -12.44 4.80 10.13
C ASN A 71 -13.35 5.04 8.91
N GLU A 72 -12.90 4.60 7.73
CA GLU A 72 -13.62 4.76 6.47
C GLU A 72 -14.81 3.80 6.28
N TYR A 73 -14.95 2.73 7.07
CA TYR A 73 -15.99 1.70 6.84
C TYR A 73 -17.40 2.27 6.83
N VAL A 74 -17.68 3.19 7.75
CA VAL A 74 -18.99 3.83 7.90
C VAL A 74 -19.26 4.90 6.83
N ARG A 75 -18.24 5.32 6.08
CA ARG A 75 -18.35 6.33 5.01
C ARG A 75 -18.51 5.70 3.62
N MET A 76 -18.09 4.45 3.47
CA MET A 76 -18.07 3.73 2.19
C MET A 76 -19.29 2.81 1.99
N ARG A 77 -20.18 2.71 2.97
CA ARG A 77 -21.40 1.91 2.93
C ARG A 77 -22.62 2.81 2.83
#